data_AF-A0A238JFT6-F1
#
_entry.id   AF-A0A238JFT6-F1
#
_cell.length_a   1.000
_cell.length_b   1.000
_cell.length_c   1.000
_cell.angle_alpha   90.00
_cell.angle_beta   90.00
_cell.angle_gamma   90.00
#
_symmetry.space_group_name_H-M   'P 1'
#
loop_
_entity.id
_entity.type
_entity.pdbx_description
1 polymer ?
#
loop_
_entity_poly.entity_id
_entity_poly.type
_entity_poly.pdbx_seq_one_letter_code
_entity_poly.pdbx_strand_id
1 'polypeptide(L)'
;MATITGFKALGQGGIPDPMRRKRPYPGPVPSALMSVKGNLGVAMKLGFGRGRVAKLAQTLCALAMLSSCTNYPVMTAGPETDVASVAKTCCIGVDRYPDPIIAMIEPKADRASIVNDAHHLRQPYLKDKPEAWEFVQRHLRPMDILLTNDRSQINGYFIPGYFKHSLVYLGTEKQLRAHGLWQLSALDPHRDKIRNGQVFYESTPPRVMFSPVENILDVDGVGVFRPNLTQAEKRHALQVLMAQWDKPFDMHMDLQTQECLFCAELVNLAMPGLKLPQQQAYGRSLIVPDAIAAHGLVDPSLTFIGFVAAGPNWARSLTRQDLAETIKKHWPRPEMH
;
A
#
# COMPACT_ATOMS: atom_id res chain seq x y z
N MET A 1 -36.45 10.07 48.96
CA MET A 1 -36.30 8.77 49.67
C MET A 1 -35.94 7.76 48.59
N ALA A 2 -34.78 7.11 48.53
CA ALA A 2 -33.77 6.83 49.54
C ALA A 2 -32.36 7.13 49.01
N THR A 3 -31.54 7.52 49.97
CA THR A 3 -30.12 7.89 49.91
C THR A 3 -29.29 6.63 50.10
N ILE A 4 -28.23 6.42 49.31
CA ILE A 4 -27.11 5.58 49.75
C ILE A 4 -25.81 6.37 49.54
N THR A 5 -25.27 6.76 50.68
CA THR A 5 -23.99 7.45 50.89
C THR A 5 -22.96 6.40 51.29
N GLY A 6 -21.71 6.55 50.83
CA GLY A 6 -20.55 6.27 51.70
C GLY A 6 -19.47 5.29 51.25
N PHE A 7 -18.36 5.85 50.75
CA PHE A 7 -16.96 5.64 51.19
C PHE A 7 -16.34 4.23 51.24
N LYS A 8 -15.23 4.02 50.51
CA LYS A 8 -13.85 4.20 51.04
C LYS A 8 -12.77 4.03 49.95
N ALA A 9 -11.82 4.95 49.94
CA ALA A 9 -10.54 4.86 49.25
C ALA A 9 -9.51 4.07 50.08
N LEU A 10 -8.66 3.29 49.41
CA LEU A 10 -7.33 2.73 49.76
C LEU A 10 -6.90 2.01 48.47
N GLY A 11 -5.70 2.06 47.90
CA GLY A 11 -4.41 2.61 48.25
C GLY A 11 -3.48 2.38 47.04
N GLN A 12 -2.40 3.15 47.00
CA GLN A 12 -1.41 3.21 45.92
C GLN A 12 -0.70 1.86 45.69
N GLY A 13 -0.40 1.54 44.44
CA GLY A 13 0.36 0.35 44.05
C GLY A 13 1.06 0.52 42.69
N GLY A 14 2.28 1.06 42.75
CA GLY A 14 3.42 0.88 41.84
C GLY A 14 3.22 0.55 40.35
N ILE A 15 3.57 1.50 39.49
CA ILE A 15 3.96 1.31 38.09
C ILE A 15 5.37 0.70 38.05
N PRO A 16 5.64 -0.38 37.30
CA PRO A 16 6.98 -0.76 36.90
C PRO A 16 7.29 -0.25 35.48
N ASP A 17 8.17 0.74 35.40
CA ASP A 17 8.99 1.06 34.23
C ASP A 17 10.07 -0.02 34.05
N PRO A 18 10.27 -0.55 32.82
CA PRO A 18 11.65 -0.76 32.41
C PRO A 18 11.91 -0.43 30.92
N MET A 19 12.18 0.84 30.62
CA MET A 19 13.20 1.20 29.64
C MET A 19 14.58 0.79 30.17
N ARG A 20 15.02 -0.43 29.83
CA ARG A 20 16.43 -0.82 29.89
C ARG A 20 16.89 -1.33 28.53
N ARG A 21 17.39 -0.41 27.72
CA ARG A 21 18.15 -0.69 26.49
C ARG A 21 19.32 -1.63 26.82
N LYS A 22 19.31 -2.84 26.30
CA LYS A 22 20.50 -3.71 26.20
C LYS A 22 21.06 -3.64 24.78
N ARG A 23 22.33 -3.25 24.69
CA ARG A 23 23.14 -3.26 23.46
C ARG A 23 23.35 -4.69 22.95
N PRO A 24 23.49 -4.91 21.63
CA PRO A 24 23.70 -6.23 21.07
C PRO A 24 25.15 -6.72 21.26
N TYR A 25 25.29 -8.00 21.60
CA TYR A 25 26.55 -8.74 21.60
C TYR A 25 26.91 -9.16 20.16
N PRO A 26 28.19 -9.10 19.75
CA PRO A 26 28.64 -9.56 18.43
C PRO A 26 28.89 -11.07 18.46
N GLY A 27 28.24 -11.82 17.57
CA GLY A 27 28.58 -13.21 17.28
C GLY A 27 29.70 -13.31 16.24
N PRO A 28 30.55 -14.36 16.29
CA PRO A 28 31.74 -14.45 15.47
C PRO A 28 31.45 -14.91 14.02
N VAL A 29 32.22 -14.36 13.09
CA VAL A 29 32.27 -14.75 11.67
C VAL A 29 33.24 -15.93 11.53
N PRO A 30 32.87 -17.05 10.87
CA PRO A 30 33.83 -18.07 10.48
C PRO A 30 34.45 -17.74 9.12
N SER A 31 35.75 -17.46 9.17
CA SER A 31 36.67 -17.46 8.03
C SER A 31 37.04 -18.91 7.67
N ALA A 32 36.83 -19.33 6.42
CA ALA A 32 37.43 -20.55 5.90
C ALA A 32 37.84 -20.35 4.43
N LEU A 33 39.03 -19.80 4.24
CA LEU A 33 39.82 -19.90 3.02
C LEU A 33 40.48 -21.29 3.02
N MET A 34 40.01 -22.19 2.17
CA MET A 34 40.73 -23.42 1.86
C MET A 34 41.68 -23.20 0.69
N SER A 35 42.94 -23.52 0.99
CA SER A 35 44.10 -23.55 0.12
C SER A 35 43.93 -24.58 -1.00
N VAL A 36 44.23 -24.19 -2.24
CA VAL A 36 44.62 -25.13 -3.30
C VAL A 36 46.03 -24.75 -3.73
N LYS A 37 47.01 -25.48 -3.20
CA LYS A 37 48.37 -25.58 -3.75
C LYS A 37 48.31 -26.49 -4.97
N GLY A 38 48.76 -26.00 -6.11
CA GLY A 38 48.90 -26.76 -7.35
C GLY A 38 50.13 -26.30 -8.11
N ASN A 39 51.19 -27.10 -7.98
CA ASN A 39 52.51 -27.12 -8.61
C ASN A 39 52.90 -26.14 -9.73
N LEU A 40 54.04 -25.49 -9.47
CA LEU A 40 54.95 -24.88 -10.42
C LEU A 40 55.65 -25.96 -11.26
N GLY A 41 55.72 -25.76 -12.58
CA GLY A 41 56.53 -26.56 -13.48
C GLY A 41 56.84 -25.83 -14.78
N VAL A 42 58.14 -25.59 -14.98
CA VAL A 42 58.84 -25.26 -16.23
C VAL A 42 58.97 -23.78 -16.61
N ALA A 43 60.24 -23.36 -16.52
CA ALA A 43 60.79 -22.08 -16.88
C ALA A 43 61.07 -21.97 -18.39
N MET A 44 60.93 -20.76 -18.94
CA MET A 44 61.77 -20.34 -20.06
C MET A 44 62.10 -18.85 -19.93
N LYS A 45 63.40 -18.59 -19.78
CA LYS A 45 64.04 -17.27 -19.75
C LYS A 45 63.85 -16.57 -21.09
N LEU A 46 63.38 -15.33 -21.07
CA LEU A 46 63.74 -14.30 -22.06
C LEU A 46 63.72 -12.94 -21.35
N GLY A 47 64.89 -12.33 -21.22
CA GLY A 47 65.06 -11.03 -20.59
C GLY A 47 64.61 -9.91 -21.51
N PHE A 48 63.68 -9.08 -21.04
CA PHE A 48 63.39 -7.77 -21.62
C PHE A 48 63.04 -6.76 -20.50
N GLY A 49 63.54 -5.54 -20.64
CA GLY A 49 63.71 -4.54 -19.58
C GLY A 49 62.44 -4.14 -18.82
N ARG A 50 62.57 -4.13 -17.48
CA ARG A 50 61.54 -3.85 -16.46
C ARG A 50 60.99 -2.41 -16.41
N GLY A 51 61.35 -1.53 -17.35
CA GLY A 51 61.03 -0.09 -17.28
C GLY A 51 60.00 0.45 -18.28
N ARG A 52 59.68 -0.27 -19.36
CA ARG A 52 58.75 0.22 -20.41
C ARG A 52 57.47 -0.61 -20.57
N VAL A 53 57.43 -1.84 -20.06
CA VAL A 53 56.24 -2.71 -20.11
C VAL A 53 55.20 -2.32 -19.05
N ALA A 54 55.65 -1.79 -17.89
CA ALA A 54 54.74 -1.37 -16.81
C ALA A 54 53.91 -0.12 -17.16
N LYS A 55 54.46 0.82 -17.94
CA LYS A 55 53.73 2.01 -18.42
C LYS A 55 52.77 1.69 -19.57
N LEU A 56 53.03 0.67 -20.39
CA LEU A 56 52.10 0.27 -21.46
C LEU A 56 50.89 -0.51 -20.90
N ALA A 57 51.11 -1.34 -19.86
CA ALA A 57 50.06 -2.11 -19.20
C ALA A 57 49.08 -1.23 -18.39
N GLN A 58 49.55 -0.15 -17.77
CA GLN A 58 48.67 0.82 -17.08
C GLN A 58 47.81 1.63 -18.06
N THR A 59 48.34 2.02 -19.22
CA THR A 59 47.56 2.76 -20.23
C THR A 59 46.54 1.88 -20.95
N LEU A 60 46.85 0.59 -21.18
CA LEU A 60 45.89 -0.38 -21.76
C LEU A 60 44.78 -0.79 -20.77
N CYS A 61 45.06 -0.85 -19.45
CA CYS A 61 44.00 -1.02 -18.44
C CYS A 61 43.11 0.22 -18.30
N ALA A 62 43.65 1.43 -18.44
CA ALA A 62 42.86 2.67 -18.39
C ALA A 62 41.96 2.86 -19.63
N LEU A 63 42.38 2.38 -20.81
CA LEU A 63 41.54 2.39 -22.02
C LEU A 63 40.51 1.25 -22.07
N ALA A 64 40.72 0.14 -21.36
CA ALA A 64 39.74 -0.93 -21.22
C ALA A 64 38.64 -0.62 -20.18
N MET A 65 38.84 0.37 -19.31
CA MET A 65 37.84 0.84 -18.32
C MET A 65 36.98 2.01 -18.81
N LEU A 66 37.18 2.50 -20.04
CA LEU A 66 36.35 3.53 -20.68
C LEU A 66 35.42 2.97 -21.76
N SER A 67 35.34 1.65 -21.92
CA SER A 67 34.45 0.99 -22.89
C SER A 67 33.42 0.06 -22.25
N SER A 68 33.21 0.13 -20.93
CA SER A 68 32.05 -0.50 -20.29
C SER A 68 30.81 0.42 -20.37
N CYS A 69 30.44 0.81 -21.59
CA CYS A 69 29.02 1.00 -21.88
C CYS A 69 28.43 -0.40 -21.96
N THR A 70 28.15 -1.01 -20.80
CA THR A 70 27.23 -2.13 -20.73
C THR A 70 25.88 -1.62 -21.24
N ASN A 71 25.66 -1.79 -22.54
CA ASN A 71 24.32 -1.97 -23.06
C ASN A 71 23.80 -3.22 -22.35
N TYR A 72 23.07 -3.01 -21.25
CA TYR A 72 22.10 -4.01 -20.83
C TYR A 72 21.28 -4.31 -22.09
N PRO A 73 21.13 -5.58 -22.48
CA PRO A 73 20.12 -5.88 -23.48
C PRO A 73 18.84 -5.24 -22.96
N VAL A 74 18.33 -4.26 -23.71
CA VAL A 74 16.96 -3.81 -23.55
C VAL A 74 16.19 -5.11 -23.69
N MET A 75 15.70 -5.64 -22.56
CA MET A 75 14.73 -6.70 -22.62
C MET A 75 13.62 -6.10 -23.47
N THR A 76 13.48 -6.61 -24.69
CA THR A 76 12.36 -6.21 -25.55
C THR A 76 11.15 -6.41 -24.68
N ALA A 77 10.47 -5.30 -24.36
CA ALA A 77 9.24 -5.33 -23.62
C ALA A 77 8.40 -6.44 -24.26
N GLY A 78 7.87 -7.35 -23.44
CA GLY A 78 6.79 -8.21 -23.91
C GLY A 78 5.70 -7.33 -24.55
N PRO A 79 4.79 -7.88 -25.36
CA PRO A 79 3.75 -7.08 -25.99
C PRO A 79 3.14 -6.12 -24.96
N GLU A 80 3.31 -4.82 -25.22
CA GLU A 80 2.96 -3.73 -24.31
C GLU A 80 1.55 -4.01 -23.78
N THR A 81 1.40 -4.07 -22.46
CA THR A 81 0.07 -4.37 -21.91
C THR A 81 -0.85 -3.23 -22.27
N ASP A 82 -1.84 -3.50 -23.14
CA ASP A 82 -2.86 -2.51 -23.44
C ASP A 82 -3.60 -2.14 -22.15
N VAL A 83 -3.44 -0.89 -21.71
CA VAL A 83 -4.09 -0.35 -20.50
C VAL A 83 -5.60 -0.56 -20.57
N ALA A 84 -6.20 -0.44 -21.76
CA ALA A 84 -7.63 -0.65 -21.94
C ALA A 84 -8.03 -2.13 -21.76
N SER A 85 -7.14 -3.07 -22.07
CA SER A 85 -7.37 -4.49 -21.85
C SER A 85 -7.42 -4.85 -20.36
N VAL A 86 -6.65 -4.17 -19.50
CA VAL A 86 -6.62 -4.46 -18.06
C VAL A 86 -7.96 -4.16 -17.41
N ALA A 87 -8.61 -3.05 -17.79
CA ALA A 87 -9.96 -2.72 -17.32
C ALA A 87 -11.03 -3.74 -17.75
N LYS A 88 -10.78 -4.52 -18.81
CA LYS A 88 -11.69 -5.56 -19.31
C LYS A 88 -11.39 -6.96 -18.76
N THR A 89 -10.13 -7.21 -18.39
CA THR A 89 -9.64 -8.56 -18.06
C THR A 89 -9.38 -8.76 -16.57
N CYS A 90 -9.08 -7.69 -15.83
CA CYS A 90 -9.26 -7.64 -14.38
C CYS A 90 -10.75 -7.44 -14.09
N CYS A 91 -11.31 -7.81 -12.96
CA CYS A 91 -10.75 -8.49 -11.80
C CYS A 91 -11.62 -9.72 -11.54
N ILE A 92 -11.61 -10.62 -12.51
CA ILE A 92 -12.46 -11.81 -12.56
C ILE A 92 -11.83 -12.91 -11.69
N GLY A 93 -12.67 -13.77 -11.09
CA GLY A 93 -12.19 -14.87 -10.26
C GLY A 93 -11.65 -14.39 -8.91
N VAL A 94 -12.44 -13.56 -8.22
CA VAL A 94 -12.16 -13.12 -6.84
C VAL A 94 -12.16 -14.34 -5.89
N ASP A 95 -12.98 -15.36 -6.20
CA ASP A 95 -13.14 -16.61 -5.46
C ASP A 95 -11.92 -17.54 -5.55
N ARG A 96 -10.81 -17.15 -4.91
CA ARG A 96 -9.55 -17.91 -4.95
C ARG A 96 -9.51 -19.14 -4.05
N TYR A 97 -10.36 -19.18 -3.03
CA TYR A 97 -10.36 -20.24 -2.04
C TYR A 97 -11.60 -21.13 -2.24
N PRO A 98 -11.49 -22.45 -2.08
CA PRO A 98 -12.65 -23.33 -2.13
C PRO A 98 -13.74 -22.94 -1.10
N ASP A 99 -15.01 -22.97 -1.51
CA ASP A 99 -16.16 -22.65 -0.65
C ASP A 99 -16.16 -23.34 0.72
N PRO A 100 -15.81 -24.64 0.86
CA PRO A 100 -15.78 -25.30 2.16
C PRO A 100 -14.79 -24.67 3.15
N ILE A 101 -13.68 -24.11 2.65
CA ILE A 101 -12.68 -23.43 3.49
C ILE A 101 -13.24 -22.09 3.97
N ILE A 102 -13.88 -21.33 3.08
CA ILE A 102 -14.52 -20.06 3.43
C ILE A 102 -15.63 -20.28 4.47
N ALA A 103 -16.51 -21.26 4.24
CA ALA A 103 -17.60 -21.60 5.17
C ALA A 103 -17.10 -21.98 6.59
N MET A 104 -15.86 -22.49 6.72
CA MET A 104 -15.26 -22.83 8.01
C MET A 104 -14.70 -21.59 8.75
N ILE A 105 -14.19 -20.60 8.03
CA ILE A 105 -13.49 -19.43 8.59
C ILE A 105 -14.47 -18.29 8.85
N GLU A 106 -15.40 -18.08 7.95
CA GLU A 106 -16.32 -16.94 7.94
C GLU A 106 -17.07 -16.71 9.26
N PRO A 107 -17.66 -17.73 9.93
CA PRO A 107 -18.39 -17.51 11.19
C PRO A 107 -17.51 -16.99 12.34
N LYS A 108 -16.19 -17.05 12.17
CA LYS A 108 -15.19 -16.57 13.14
C LYS A 108 -14.61 -15.21 12.76
N ALA A 109 -14.84 -14.73 11.53
CA ALA A 109 -14.27 -13.49 11.01
C ALA A 109 -14.65 -12.28 11.88
N ASP A 110 -15.91 -12.18 12.29
CA ASP A 110 -16.43 -11.08 13.14
C ASP A 110 -15.87 -11.09 14.57
N ARG A 111 -15.24 -12.19 14.99
CA ARG A 111 -14.75 -12.41 16.36
C ARG A 111 -13.23 -12.54 16.44
N ALA A 112 -12.55 -12.57 15.31
CA ALA A 112 -11.11 -12.78 15.26
C ALA A 112 -10.38 -11.47 15.57
N SER A 113 -9.80 -11.36 16.77
CA SER A 113 -8.93 -10.23 17.14
C SER A 113 -7.72 -10.07 16.22
N ILE A 114 -7.32 -11.16 15.55
CA ILE A 114 -6.25 -11.22 14.53
C ILE A 114 -6.57 -10.32 13.32
N VAL A 115 -7.83 -9.91 13.14
CA VAL A 115 -8.24 -9.03 12.05
C VAL A 115 -8.39 -7.57 12.50
N ASN A 116 -8.52 -7.32 13.81
CA ASN A 116 -8.74 -5.97 14.35
C ASN A 116 -7.45 -5.15 14.52
N ASP A 117 -6.29 -5.81 14.54
CA ASP A 117 -4.99 -5.15 14.64
C ASP A 117 -4.15 -5.42 13.38
N ALA A 118 -3.34 -4.43 12.99
CA ALA A 118 -2.34 -4.57 11.92
C ALA A 118 -1.23 -5.52 12.39
N HIS A 119 -1.45 -6.82 12.25
CA HIS A 119 -0.42 -7.82 12.52
C HIS A 119 0.53 -7.94 11.33
N HIS A 120 1.74 -7.40 11.49
CA HIS A 120 2.77 -7.44 10.46
C HIS A 120 3.43 -8.82 10.35
N LEU A 121 3.37 -9.41 9.16
CA LEU A 121 4.17 -10.55 8.73
C LEU A 121 5.64 -10.16 8.49
N ARG A 122 5.86 -8.91 8.07
CA ARG A 122 7.19 -8.31 7.86
C ARG A 122 7.09 -6.78 7.93
N GLN A 123 8.24 -6.12 7.99
CA GLN A 123 8.29 -4.66 7.83
C GLN A 123 7.76 -4.24 6.43
N PRO A 124 6.94 -3.17 6.36
CA PRO A 124 6.53 -2.56 5.10
C PRO A 124 7.73 -1.92 4.38
N TYR A 125 7.67 -1.83 3.05
CA TYR A 125 8.80 -1.27 2.29
C TYR A 125 8.78 0.26 2.15
N LEU A 126 7.63 0.94 2.31
CA LEU A 126 7.54 2.40 2.16
C LEU A 126 7.78 3.20 3.45
N LYS A 127 7.67 2.57 4.62
CA LYS A 127 7.71 3.26 5.94
C LYS A 127 8.97 4.12 6.14
N ASP A 128 10.12 3.66 5.66
CA ASP A 128 11.41 4.35 5.80
C ASP A 128 11.88 5.04 4.51
N LYS A 129 10.96 5.36 3.59
CA LYS A 129 11.27 5.92 2.26
C LYS A 129 10.56 7.27 2.04
N PRO A 130 11.12 8.38 2.56
CA PRO A 130 10.46 9.69 2.54
C PRO A 130 10.26 10.26 1.13
N GLU A 131 11.09 9.93 0.15
CA GLU A 131 11.01 10.47 -1.21
C GLU A 131 9.77 10.00 -1.96
N ALA A 132 9.38 8.74 -1.72
CA ALA A 132 8.13 8.16 -2.21
C ALA A 132 6.91 8.91 -1.66
N TRP A 133 7.01 9.29 -0.38
CA TRP A 133 5.95 9.98 0.33
C TRP A 133 5.81 11.45 -0.07
N GLU A 134 6.92 12.17 -0.22
CA GLU A 134 6.91 13.55 -0.70
C GLU A 134 6.29 13.67 -2.10
N PHE A 135 6.48 12.67 -2.96
CA PHE A 135 5.82 12.63 -4.26
C PHE A 135 4.31 12.52 -4.10
N VAL A 136 3.81 11.58 -3.30
CA VAL A 136 2.37 11.43 -3.05
C VAL A 136 1.80 12.69 -2.40
N GLN A 137 2.39 13.16 -1.30
CA GLN A 137 1.92 14.34 -0.54
C GLN A 137 1.75 15.60 -1.36
N ARG A 138 2.76 15.92 -2.18
CA ARG A 138 2.75 17.17 -2.95
C ARG A 138 1.60 17.25 -3.94
N HIS A 139 1.05 16.10 -4.32
CA HIS A 139 0.02 16.02 -5.35
C HIS A 139 -1.38 15.72 -4.79
N LEU A 140 -1.51 15.30 -3.53
CA LEU A 140 -2.82 14.97 -2.94
C LEU A 140 -3.73 16.20 -2.84
N ARG A 141 -4.99 16.01 -3.24
CA ARG A 141 -6.08 16.98 -3.12
C ARG A 141 -7.27 16.35 -2.42
N PRO A 142 -8.10 17.14 -1.70
CA PRO A 142 -9.31 16.63 -1.08
C PRO A 142 -10.15 15.78 -2.04
N MET A 143 -10.61 14.64 -1.53
CA MET A 143 -11.35 13.58 -2.23
C MET A 143 -10.53 12.69 -3.16
N ASP A 144 -9.20 12.81 -3.22
CA ASP A 144 -8.38 11.79 -3.87
C ASP A 144 -8.56 10.43 -3.16
N ILE A 145 -8.64 9.36 -3.95
CA ILE A 145 -8.74 7.98 -3.50
C ILE A 145 -7.33 7.39 -3.52
N LEU A 146 -6.91 6.80 -2.40
CA LEU A 146 -5.67 6.03 -2.32
C LEU A 146 -6.01 4.55 -2.26
N LEU A 147 -5.21 3.76 -2.97
CA LEU A 147 -5.24 2.31 -2.94
C LEU A 147 -3.90 1.81 -2.41
N THR A 148 -3.91 0.95 -1.39
CA THR A 148 -2.68 0.54 -0.70
C THR A 148 -2.43 -0.95 -0.86
N ASN A 149 -1.16 -1.32 -1.00
CA ASN A 149 -0.71 -2.71 -1.03
C ASN A 149 -0.12 -3.08 0.33
N ASP A 150 -0.93 -3.77 1.14
CA ASP A 150 -0.65 -3.99 2.56
C ASP A 150 -0.23 -5.44 2.84
N ARG A 151 0.49 -6.06 1.89
CA ARG A 151 0.97 -7.45 2.02
C ARG A 151 1.99 -7.67 3.14
N SER A 152 2.46 -6.61 3.77
CA SER A 152 3.17 -6.66 5.05
C SER A 152 2.27 -7.13 6.19
N GLN A 153 0.94 -7.03 6.08
CA GLN A 153 -0.04 -7.34 7.12
C GLN A 153 -0.80 -8.64 6.82
N ILE A 154 -1.22 -9.35 7.87
CA ILE A 154 -1.98 -10.61 7.74
C ILE A 154 -3.26 -10.43 6.93
N ASN A 155 -4.06 -9.41 7.23
CA ASN A 155 -5.35 -9.17 6.57
C ASN A 155 -5.18 -8.87 5.07
N GLY A 156 -4.18 -8.05 4.73
CA GLY A 156 -3.84 -7.74 3.35
C GLY A 156 -3.30 -8.92 2.56
N TYR A 157 -2.78 -9.96 3.21
CA TYR A 157 -2.26 -11.15 2.52
C TYR A 157 -3.38 -11.96 1.83
N PHE A 158 -4.56 -12.05 2.45
CA PHE A 158 -5.64 -12.93 1.98
C PHE A 158 -6.56 -12.32 0.92
N ILE A 159 -6.62 -10.99 0.83
CA ILE A 159 -7.40 -10.29 -0.20
C ILE A 159 -6.73 -10.54 -1.57
N PRO A 160 -7.46 -10.85 -2.66
CA PRO A 160 -6.87 -11.06 -3.99
C PRO A 160 -6.27 -9.77 -4.59
N GLY A 161 -5.64 -9.86 -5.76
CA GLY A 161 -5.06 -8.71 -6.46
C GLY A 161 -3.75 -8.14 -5.87
N TYR A 162 -3.40 -6.93 -6.30
CA TYR A 162 -2.25 -6.16 -5.84
C TYR A 162 -2.62 -5.24 -4.68
N PHE A 163 -3.57 -4.33 -4.87
CA PHE A 163 -4.09 -3.46 -3.82
C PHE A 163 -5.06 -4.21 -2.91
N LYS A 164 -4.97 -3.91 -1.62
CA LYS A 164 -5.64 -4.60 -0.51
C LYS A 164 -6.69 -3.74 0.17
N HIS A 165 -6.53 -2.44 0.07
CA HIS A 165 -7.35 -1.51 0.78
C HIS A 165 -7.54 -0.22 -0.02
N SER A 166 -8.58 0.53 0.33
CA SER A 166 -8.90 1.81 -0.29
C SER A 166 -9.33 2.82 0.76
N LEU A 167 -8.92 4.07 0.59
CA LEU A 167 -9.23 5.14 1.51
C LEU A 167 -9.35 6.49 0.79
N VAL A 168 -9.93 7.47 1.47
CA VAL A 168 -10.12 8.83 0.94
C VAL A 168 -9.19 9.80 1.66
N TYR A 169 -8.46 10.60 0.91
CA TYR A 169 -7.77 11.77 1.45
C TYR A 169 -8.75 12.94 1.60
N LEU A 170 -9.08 13.30 2.84
CA LEU A 170 -9.94 14.46 3.12
C LEU A 170 -9.18 15.76 2.91
N GLY A 171 -7.92 15.78 3.29
CA GLY A 171 -7.05 16.95 3.24
C GLY A 171 -6.95 17.72 4.53
N THR A 172 -5.92 18.58 4.57
CA THR A 172 -5.66 19.48 5.70
C THR A 172 -6.75 20.55 5.82
N GLU A 173 -6.86 21.19 6.99
CA GLU A 173 -7.74 22.37 7.16
C GLU A 173 -7.51 23.42 6.06
N LYS A 174 -6.25 23.69 5.71
CA LYS A 174 -5.89 24.63 4.64
C LYS A 174 -6.50 24.23 3.29
N GLN A 175 -6.37 22.96 2.91
CA GLN A 175 -6.94 22.46 1.65
C GLN A 175 -8.47 22.47 1.68
N LEU A 176 -9.08 22.01 2.77
CA LEU A 176 -10.53 22.01 2.93
C LEU A 176 -11.11 23.43 2.87
N ARG A 177 -10.43 24.43 3.44
CA ARG A 177 -10.80 25.85 3.31
C ARG A 177 -10.68 26.35 1.87
N ALA A 178 -9.57 26.05 1.20
CA ALA A 178 -9.34 26.44 -0.20
C ALA A 178 -10.37 25.84 -1.16
N HIS A 179 -10.93 24.67 -0.82
CA HIS A 179 -11.99 24.01 -1.58
C HIS A 179 -13.41 24.32 -1.08
N GLY A 180 -13.58 25.26 -0.14
CA GLY A 180 -14.91 25.64 0.39
C GLY A 180 -15.63 24.52 1.15
N LEU A 181 -14.89 23.50 1.62
CA LEU A 181 -15.43 22.33 2.32
C LEU A 181 -15.39 22.49 3.84
N TRP A 182 -14.44 23.28 4.38
CA TRP A 182 -14.21 23.40 5.83
C TRP A 182 -15.42 23.90 6.64
N GLN A 183 -16.25 24.74 6.02
CA GLN A 183 -17.41 25.36 6.67
C GLN A 183 -18.65 24.46 6.68
N LEU A 184 -18.57 23.25 6.13
CA LEU A 184 -19.66 22.28 6.21
C LEU A 184 -19.83 21.83 7.67
N SER A 185 -21.06 21.90 8.18
CA SER A 185 -21.38 21.49 9.55
C SER A 185 -21.08 20.02 9.84
N ALA A 186 -21.10 19.17 8.79
CA ALA A 186 -20.69 17.77 8.88
C ALA A 186 -19.24 17.58 9.41
N LEU A 187 -18.37 18.60 9.28
CA LEU A 187 -17.03 18.56 9.84
C LEU A 187 -16.96 19.03 11.30
N ASP A 188 -17.98 19.69 11.83
CA ASP A 188 -17.94 20.31 13.17
C ASP A 188 -17.43 19.34 14.26
N PRO A 189 -17.89 18.08 14.34
CA PRO A 189 -17.42 17.12 15.35
C PRO A 189 -15.99 16.61 15.12
N HIS A 190 -15.41 16.89 13.96
CA HIS A 190 -14.19 16.24 13.47
C HIS A 190 -13.04 17.21 13.18
N ARG A 191 -13.26 18.53 13.24
CA ARG A 191 -12.24 19.55 12.93
C ARG A 191 -10.95 19.35 13.70
N ASP A 192 -11.03 18.99 14.97
CA ASP A 192 -9.83 18.80 15.81
C ASP A 192 -9.01 17.59 15.39
N LYS A 193 -9.65 16.52 14.89
CA LYS A 193 -8.95 15.37 14.30
C LYS A 193 -8.14 15.78 13.07
N ILE A 194 -8.76 16.56 12.19
CA ILE A 194 -8.12 17.06 10.96
C ILE A 194 -6.95 18.01 11.30
N ARG A 195 -7.12 18.89 12.28
CA ARG A 195 -6.04 19.77 12.78
C ARG A 195 -4.87 18.98 13.36
N ASN A 196 -5.17 17.86 14.02
CA ASN A 196 -4.17 16.94 14.56
C ASN A 196 -3.59 15.99 13.50
N GLY A 197 -3.75 16.28 12.20
CA GLY A 197 -3.12 15.52 11.12
C GLY A 197 -3.83 14.23 10.72
N GLN A 198 -5.00 13.93 11.29
CA GLN A 198 -5.82 12.79 10.86
C GLN A 198 -6.61 13.17 9.59
N VAL A 199 -5.92 13.16 8.45
CA VAL A 199 -6.41 13.70 7.16
C VAL A 199 -6.86 12.64 6.17
N PHE A 200 -6.77 11.37 6.54
CA PHE A 200 -7.32 10.24 5.80
C PHE A 200 -8.58 9.71 6.45
N TYR A 201 -9.46 9.13 5.64
CA TYR A 201 -10.72 8.56 6.08
C TYR A 201 -10.94 7.22 5.40
N GLU A 202 -11.23 6.20 6.20
CA GLU A 202 -11.26 4.82 5.75
C GLU A 202 -12.23 3.99 6.58
N SER A 203 -12.77 2.92 5.97
CA SER A 203 -13.34 1.82 6.73
C SER A 203 -12.30 0.73 6.86
N THR A 204 -11.79 0.52 8.06
CA THR A 204 -10.78 -0.50 8.38
C THR A 204 -11.18 -1.15 9.71
N PRO A 205 -10.89 -2.43 9.98
CA PRO A 205 -11.21 -3.00 11.28
C PRO A 205 -10.69 -2.12 12.44
N PRO A 206 -11.52 -1.82 13.44
CA PRO A 206 -12.87 -2.33 13.65
C PRO A 206 -14.02 -1.46 13.07
N ARG A 207 -13.72 -0.29 12.47
CA ARG A 207 -14.74 0.73 12.12
C ARG A 207 -14.27 1.77 11.11
N VAL A 208 -15.22 2.55 10.60
CA VAL A 208 -14.94 3.78 9.87
C VAL A 208 -14.27 4.81 10.77
N MET A 209 -13.08 5.29 10.36
CA MET A 209 -12.27 6.18 11.18
C MET A 209 -11.42 7.19 10.39
N PHE A 210 -10.86 8.17 11.12
CA PHE A 210 -9.82 9.07 10.62
C PHE A 210 -8.48 8.46 10.96
N SER A 211 -7.60 8.46 9.98
CA SER A 211 -6.24 7.95 10.14
C SER A 211 -5.21 9.05 9.91
N PRO A 212 -4.17 9.09 10.75
CA PRO A 212 -3.01 9.91 10.49
C PRO A 212 -2.19 9.26 9.37
N VAL A 213 -1.23 10.00 8.87
CA VAL A 213 -0.53 9.59 7.68
C VAL A 213 0.43 8.43 7.88
N GLU A 214 0.98 8.33 9.08
CA GLU A 214 1.94 7.32 9.47
C GLU A 214 1.35 5.91 9.33
N ASN A 215 0.02 5.78 9.51
CA ASN A 215 -0.69 4.52 9.34
C ASN A 215 -0.82 4.11 7.86
N ILE A 216 -0.99 5.10 6.97
CA ILE A 216 -1.19 4.85 5.53
C ILE A 216 0.12 4.51 4.82
N LEU A 217 1.26 4.89 5.41
CA LEU A 217 2.58 4.60 4.85
C LEU A 217 3.18 3.27 5.31
N ASP A 218 2.48 2.55 6.19
CA ASP A 218 2.88 1.23 6.66
C ASP A 218 2.52 0.13 5.63
N VAL A 219 2.93 0.36 4.37
CA VAL A 219 2.50 -0.38 3.18
C VAL A 219 3.64 -0.56 2.17
N ASP A 220 3.43 -1.37 1.13
CA ASP A 220 4.45 -1.65 0.09
C ASP A 220 4.21 -0.90 -1.22
N GLY A 221 3.04 -0.31 -1.39
CA GLY A 221 2.68 0.44 -2.58
C GLY A 221 1.44 1.29 -2.36
N VAL A 222 1.37 2.42 -3.07
CA VAL A 222 0.26 3.37 -3.02
C VAL A 222 -0.06 3.82 -4.44
N GLY A 223 -1.29 3.57 -4.89
CA GLY A 223 -1.88 4.17 -6.08
C GLY A 223 -2.76 5.35 -5.68
N VAL A 224 -2.68 6.45 -6.44
CA VAL A 224 -3.46 7.67 -6.20
C VAL A 224 -4.33 7.96 -7.40
N PHE A 225 -5.63 8.13 -7.14
CA PHE A 225 -6.64 8.43 -8.14
C PHE A 225 -7.46 9.64 -7.72
N ARG A 226 -7.78 10.51 -8.67
CA ARG A 226 -8.55 11.73 -8.45
C ARG A 226 -9.92 11.65 -9.11
N PRO A 227 -11.00 11.56 -8.30
CA PRO A 227 -12.36 11.73 -8.78
C PRO A 227 -12.56 13.08 -9.47
N ASN A 228 -13.15 13.08 -10.67
CA ASN A 228 -13.56 14.29 -11.37
C ASN A 228 -14.93 14.76 -10.85
N LEU A 229 -14.94 15.30 -9.64
CA LEU A 229 -16.15 15.76 -8.96
C LEU A 229 -16.36 17.27 -9.12
N THR A 230 -17.59 17.65 -9.39
CA THR A 230 -18.08 19.02 -9.23
C THR A 230 -18.01 19.46 -7.77
N GLN A 231 -18.11 20.77 -7.52
CA GLN A 231 -18.12 21.29 -6.15
C GLN A 231 -19.31 20.75 -5.33
N ALA A 232 -20.47 20.56 -5.96
CA ALA A 232 -21.64 19.99 -5.31
C ALA A 232 -21.40 18.52 -4.90
N GLU A 233 -20.81 17.73 -5.79
CA GLU A 233 -20.46 16.33 -5.50
C GLU A 233 -19.39 16.21 -4.42
N LYS A 234 -18.39 17.10 -4.37
CA LYS A 234 -17.42 17.12 -3.25
C LYS A 234 -18.08 17.40 -1.90
N ARG A 235 -19.04 18.33 -1.87
CA ARG A 235 -19.80 18.64 -0.64
C ARG A 235 -20.64 17.43 -0.22
N HIS A 236 -21.33 16.81 -1.17
CA HIS A 236 -22.11 15.60 -0.94
C HIS A 236 -21.24 14.45 -0.43
N ALA A 237 -20.15 14.14 -1.13
CA ALA A 237 -19.22 13.08 -0.75
C ALA A 237 -18.69 13.29 0.67
N LEU A 238 -18.28 14.51 1.02
CA LEU A 238 -17.82 14.80 2.38
C LEU A 238 -18.92 14.58 3.42
N GLN A 239 -20.14 15.04 3.16
CA GLN A 239 -21.27 14.82 4.07
C GLN A 239 -21.57 13.34 4.27
N VAL A 240 -21.57 12.56 3.18
CA VAL A 240 -21.78 11.11 3.23
C VAL A 240 -20.68 10.42 4.03
N LEU A 241 -19.41 10.75 3.75
CA LEU A 241 -18.27 10.20 4.49
C LEU A 241 -18.42 10.47 6.00
N MET A 242 -18.66 11.71 6.41
CA MET A 242 -18.79 12.07 7.82
C MET A 242 -19.98 11.38 8.49
N ALA A 243 -21.08 11.15 7.77
CA ALA A 243 -22.24 10.45 8.29
C ALA A 243 -21.96 8.96 8.61
N GLN A 244 -20.87 8.38 8.08
CA GLN A 244 -20.48 6.99 8.35
C GLN A 244 -19.51 6.85 9.53
N TRP A 245 -19.17 7.94 10.23
CA TRP A 245 -18.24 7.91 11.35
C TRP A 245 -18.60 6.83 12.37
N ASP A 246 -17.59 6.07 12.82
CA ASP A 246 -17.70 5.02 13.85
C ASP A 246 -18.54 3.79 13.46
N LYS A 247 -19.03 3.73 12.21
CA LYS A 247 -19.78 2.57 11.72
C LYS A 247 -18.89 1.32 11.69
N PRO A 248 -19.38 0.14 12.13
CA PRO A 248 -18.57 -1.08 12.17
C PRO A 248 -18.02 -1.49 10.80
N PHE A 249 -16.82 -2.09 10.79
CA PHE A 249 -16.24 -2.64 9.58
C PHE A 249 -16.98 -3.91 9.15
N ASP A 250 -17.26 -4.03 7.84
CA ASP A 250 -17.85 -5.23 7.27
C ASP A 250 -16.78 -6.27 6.90
N MET A 251 -16.71 -7.33 7.70
CA MET A 251 -15.80 -8.46 7.51
C MET A 251 -16.18 -9.38 6.35
N HIS A 252 -17.45 -9.37 5.94
CA HIS A 252 -17.97 -10.20 4.86
C HIS A 252 -17.80 -9.55 3.49
N MET A 253 -17.52 -8.24 3.48
CA MET A 253 -17.33 -7.42 2.29
C MET A 253 -18.50 -7.56 1.32
N ASP A 254 -19.73 -7.36 1.80
CA ASP A 254 -20.97 -7.49 1.05
C ASP A 254 -21.69 -6.14 0.92
N LEU A 255 -21.73 -5.62 -0.31
CA LEU A 255 -22.41 -4.36 -0.66
C LEU A 255 -23.92 -4.39 -0.40
N GLN A 256 -24.51 -5.56 -0.15
CA GLN A 256 -25.93 -5.67 0.17
C GLN A 256 -26.23 -5.37 1.64
N THR A 257 -25.21 -5.37 2.51
CA THR A 257 -25.37 -5.08 3.94
C THR A 257 -25.01 -3.62 4.23
N GLN A 258 -25.90 -2.89 4.89
CA GLN A 258 -25.70 -1.45 5.14
C GLN A 258 -25.52 -1.11 6.62
N GLU A 259 -25.45 -2.10 7.51
CA GLU A 259 -25.24 -1.87 8.96
C GLU A 259 -23.75 -1.70 9.31
N CYS A 260 -22.88 -2.34 8.54
CA CYS A 260 -21.43 -2.20 8.53
C CYS A 260 -20.97 -1.64 7.17
N LEU A 261 -19.68 -1.32 7.03
CA LEU A 261 -19.09 -0.91 5.74
C LEU A 261 -17.70 -1.49 5.58
N PHE A 262 -17.32 -1.91 4.38
CA PHE A 262 -15.92 -2.16 4.04
C PHE A 262 -15.31 -1.00 3.23
N CYS A 263 -14.01 -1.07 2.98
CA CYS A 263 -13.22 0.06 2.50
C CYS A 263 -13.67 0.61 1.14
N ALA A 264 -13.93 -0.25 0.17
CA ALA A 264 -14.36 0.16 -1.17
C ALA A 264 -15.84 0.56 -1.21
N GLU A 265 -16.67 -0.01 -0.33
CA GLU A 265 -18.06 0.39 -0.16
C GLU A 265 -18.17 1.84 0.32
N LEU A 266 -17.34 2.26 1.28
CA LEU A 266 -17.31 3.65 1.75
C LEU A 266 -17.04 4.64 0.60
N VAL A 267 -16.11 4.29 -0.30
CA VAL A 267 -15.80 5.08 -1.50
C VAL A 267 -17.00 5.11 -2.44
N ASN A 268 -17.60 3.96 -2.72
CA ASN A 268 -18.75 3.81 -3.62
C ASN A 268 -19.99 4.56 -3.11
N LEU A 269 -20.23 4.52 -1.79
CA LEU A 269 -21.32 5.22 -1.12
C LEU A 269 -21.14 6.75 -1.18
N ALA A 270 -19.93 7.24 -0.94
CA ALA A 270 -19.64 8.67 -0.94
C ALA A 270 -19.61 9.28 -2.36
N MET A 271 -19.22 8.49 -3.36
CA MET A 271 -19.00 8.96 -4.73
C MET A 271 -19.70 8.05 -5.75
N PRO A 272 -21.04 7.89 -5.68
CA PRO A 272 -21.78 6.94 -6.51
C PRO A 272 -21.68 7.26 -8.01
N GLY A 273 -21.39 8.51 -8.38
CA GLY A 273 -21.16 8.95 -9.75
C GLY A 273 -19.95 8.29 -10.42
N LEU A 274 -19.01 7.71 -9.65
CA LEU A 274 -17.89 6.94 -10.19
C LEU A 274 -18.30 5.63 -10.81
N LYS A 275 -19.48 5.08 -10.46
CA LYS A 275 -19.99 3.81 -11.01
C LYS A 275 -18.95 2.69 -10.96
N LEU A 276 -18.32 2.52 -9.79
CA LEU A 276 -17.22 1.59 -9.62
C LEU A 276 -17.66 0.16 -10.00
N PRO A 277 -16.83 -0.61 -10.75
CA PRO A 277 -17.18 -1.96 -11.15
C PRO A 277 -17.34 -2.88 -9.94
N GLN A 278 -18.48 -3.56 -9.85
CA GLN A 278 -18.75 -4.57 -8.83
C GLN A 278 -18.41 -5.97 -9.35
N GLN A 279 -17.93 -6.82 -8.46
CA GLN A 279 -17.63 -8.22 -8.69
C GLN A 279 -18.62 -9.09 -7.90
N GLN A 280 -18.80 -10.33 -8.34
CA GLN A 280 -19.48 -11.35 -7.56
C GLN A 280 -18.42 -12.32 -7.02
N ALA A 281 -18.48 -12.60 -5.73
CA ALA A 281 -17.56 -13.49 -5.05
C ALA A 281 -18.26 -14.18 -3.86
N TYR A 282 -18.16 -15.50 -3.74
CA TYR A 282 -18.74 -16.28 -2.66
C TYR A 282 -20.23 -15.96 -2.41
N GLY A 283 -21.00 -15.71 -3.47
CA GLY A 283 -22.42 -15.36 -3.40
C GLY A 283 -22.73 -13.90 -3.01
N ARG A 284 -21.73 -13.02 -2.94
CA ARG A 284 -21.83 -11.63 -2.51
C ARG A 284 -21.43 -10.65 -3.62
N SER A 285 -22.01 -9.46 -3.57
CA SER A 285 -21.57 -8.35 -4.43
C SER A 285 -20.53 -7.52 -3.70
N LEU A 286 -19.37 -7.28 -4.32
CA LEU A 286 -18.29 -6.52 -3.68
C LEU A 286 -17.48 -5.70 -4.69
N ILE A 287 -16.64 -4.79 -4.19
CA ILE A 287 -15.67 -4.06 -5.03
C ILE A 287 -14.28 -4.37 -4.49
N VAL A 288 -13.42 -4.99 -5.31
CA VAL A 288 -12.00 -5.14 -4.96
C VAL A 288 -11.23 -3.86 -5.28
N PRO A 289 -10.23 -3.47 -4.46
CA PRO A 289 -9.44 -2.26 -4.72
C PRO A 289 -8.80 -2.20 -6.11
N ASP A 290 -8.33 -3.34 -6.65
CA ASP A 290 -7.78 -3.39 -8.01
C ASP A 290 -8.81 -3.07 -9.10
N ALA A 291 -10.12 -3.28 -8.86
CA ALA A 291 -11.16 -2.89 -9.81
C ALA A 291 -11.30 -1.36 -9.88
N ILE A 292 -11.11 -0.66 -8.75
CA ILE A 292 -11.03 0.81 -8.72
C ILE A 292 -9.81 1.28 -9.50
N ALA A 293 -8.66 0.63 -9.30
CA ALA A 293 -7.43 0.95 -10.03
C ALA A 293 -7.61 0.77 -11.53
N ALA A 294 -8.10 -0.41 -11.96
CA ALA A 294 -8.33 -0.73 -13.36
C ALA A 294 -9.37 0.21 -14.00
N HIS A 295 -10.41 0.59 -13.25
CA HIS A 295 -11.39 1.58 -13.69
C HIS A 295 -10.75 2.96 -13.90
N GLY A 296 -9.96 3.47 -12.94
CA GLY A 296 -9.27 4.76 -13.07
C GLY A 296 -8.14 4.78 -14.12
N LEU A 297 -7.77 3.62 -14.66
CA LEU A 297 -6.87 3.51 -15.81
C LEU A 297 -7.58 3.71 -17.16
N VAL A 298 -8.91 3.84 -17.21
CA VAL A 298 -9.65 4.00 -18.48
C VAL A 298 -10.81 4.98 -18.40
N ASP A 299 -11.45 5.11 -17.25
CA ASP A 299 -12.66 5.91 -17.09
C ASP A 299 -12.33 7.39 -16.77
N PRO A 300 -12.92 8.36 -17.50
CA PRO A 300 -12.63 9.78 -17.30
C PRO A 300 -13.15 10.35 -15.97
N SER A 301 -14.05 9.65 -15.27
CA SER A 301 -14.52 10.06 -13.94
C SER A 301 -13.44 9.92 -12.87
N LEU A 302 -12.38 9.14 -13.12
CA LEU A 302 -11.33 8.86 -12.15
C LEU A 302 -9.94 8.99 -12.79
N THR A 303 -9.22 10.06 -12.46
CA THR A 303 -7.92 10.37 -13.06
C THR A 303 -6.76 9.71 -12.30
N PHE A 304 -5.92 8.95 -12.98
CA PHE A 304 -4.65 8.47 -12.41
C PHE A 304 -3.70 9.63 -12.09
N ILE A 305 -3.27 9.75 -10.83
CA ILE A 305 -2.33 10.78 -10.38
C ILE A 305 -0.91 10.24 -10.24
N GLY A 306 -0.77 9.01 -9.75
CA GLY A 306 0.53 8.39 -9.58
C GLY A 306 0.45 7.02 -8.92
N PHE A 307 1.52 6.26 -9.08
CA PHE A 307 1.70 4.97 -8.44
C PHE A 307 3.10 4.93 -7.87
N VAL A 308 3.24 4.56 -6.60
CA VAL A 308 4.53 4.34 -5.97
C VAL A 308 4.54 2.92 -5.43
N ALA A 309 5.61 2.18 -5.69
CA ALA A 309 5.81 0.86 -5.12
C ALA A 309 7.21 0.77 -4.54
N ALA A 310 7.38 -0.17 -3.60
CA ALA A 310 8.66 -0.48 -3.00
C ALA A 310 8.87 -1.99 -2.83
N GLY A 311 10.15 -2.35 -2.75
CA GLY A 311 10.64 -3.66 -2.38
C GLY A 311 11.78 -3.53 -1.36
N PRO A 312 12.45 -4.64 -1.00
CA PRO A 312 13.45 -4.64 0.08
C PRO A 312 14.51 -3.54 -0.01
N ASN A 313 14.96 -3.22 -1.23
CA ASN A 313 16.06 -2.27 -1.47
C ASN A 313 15.72 -1.17 -2.48
N TRP A 314 14.45 -0.94 -2.79
CA TRP A 314 14.04 0.06 -3.78
C TRP A 314 12.67 0.65 -3.47
N ALA A 315 12.46 1.91 -3.84
CA ALA A 315 11.17 2.58 -3.88
C ALA A 315 11.17 3.48 -5.12
N ARG A 316 10.10 3.44 -5.92
CA ARG A 316 10.02 4.18 -7.19
C ARG A 316 8.61 4.66 -7.48
N SER A 317 8.50 5.85 -8.03
CA SER A 317 7.32 6.26 -8.78
C SER A 317 7.27 5.49 -10.09
N LEU A 318 6.11 4.95 -10.38
CA LEU A 318 5.81 4.09 -11.50
C LEU A 318 4.74 4.74 -12.38
N THR A 319 4.75 4.36 -13.66
CA THR A 319 3.86 4.93 -14.67
C THR A 319 2.48 4.30 -14.65
N ARG A 320 1.56 4.89 -15.42
CA ARG A 320 0.25 4.31 -15.72
C ARG A 320 0.38 2.91 -16.33
N GLN A 321 1.38 2.72 -17.19
CA GLN A 321 1.67 1.44 -17.84
C GLN A 321 2.17 0.39 -16.85
N ASP A 322 3.10 0.77 -15.97
CA ASP A 322 3.61 -0.10 -14.91
C ASP A 322 2.49 -0.58 -13.98
N LEU A 323 1.53 0.30 -13.67
CA LEU A 323 0.36 -0.08 -12.87
C LEU A 323 -0.52 -1.09 -13.60
N ALA A 324 -0.81 -0.87 -14.89
CA ALA A 324 -1.58 -1.79 -15.71
C ALA A 324 -0.95 -3.19 -15.75
N GLU A 325 0.37 -3.26 -15.96
CA GLU A 325 1.14 -4.50 -15.93
C GLU A 325 1.14 -5.16 -14.55
N THR A 326 1.24 -4.36 -13.50
CA THR A 326 1.16 -4.83 -12.11
C THR A 326 -0.18 -5.49 -11.85
N ILE A 327 -1.30 -4.85 -12.18
CA ILE A 327 -2.64 -5.43 -12.01
C ILE A 327 -2.73 -6.74 -12.82
N LYS A 328 -2.40 -6.72 -14.10
CA LYS A 328 -2.46 -7.91 -14.97
C LYS A 328 -1.67 -9.09 -14.44
N LYS A 329 -0.51 -8.86 -13.81
CA LYS A 329 0.30 -9.92 -13.18
C LYS A 329 -0.35 -10.55 -11.95
N HIS A 330 -1.20 -9.81 -11.25
CA HIS A 330 -1.81 -10.23 -9.98
C HIS A 330 -3.20 -10.84 -10.13
N TRP A 331 -3.76 -10.88 -11.33
CA TRP A 331 -5.03 -11.51 -11.64
C TRP A 331 -4.83 -12.69 -12.60
N PRO A 332 -5.61 -13.78 -12.43
CA PRO A 332 -5.59 -14.88 -13.38
C PRO A 332 -5.96 -14.35 -14.78
N ARG A 333 -5.38 -14.96 -15.81
CA ARG A 333 -5.83 -14.70 -17.18
C ARG A 333 -7.23 -15.31 -17.32
N PRO A 334 -8.19 -14.64 -17.96
CA PRO A 334 -9.41 -15.30 -18.39
C PRO A 334 -8.98 -16.51 -19.23
N GLU A 335 -9.41 -17.72 -18.86
CA GLU A 335 -9.29 -18.84 -19.78
C GLU A 335 -10.13 -18.48 -21.01
N MET A 336 -9.47 -18.44 -22.17
CA MET A 336 -10.19 -18.26 -23.43
C MET A 336 -10.91 -19.58 -23.69
N HIS A 337 -12.20 -19.63 -23.37
CA HIS A 337 -13.08 -20.73 -23.75
C HIS A 337 -13.47 -20.65 -25.23
#